data_AF-A0A9C9KYQ4-F1
#
_entry.id   AF-A0A9C9KYQ4-F1
#
_cell.length_a   1.000
_cell.length_b   1.000
_cell.length_c   1.000
_cell.angle_alpha   90.00
_cell.angle_beta   90.00
_cell.angle_gamma   90.00
#
_symmetry.space_group_name_H-M   'P 1'
#
loop_
_entity.id
_entity.type
_entity.pdbx_description
1 polymer ?
#
loop_
_entity_poly.entity_id
_entity_poly.type
_entity_poly.pdbx_seq_one_letter_code
_entity_poly.pdbx_strand_id
1 'polypeptide(L)'
;MFAISHSNTTAIVYLGLSSIFLFPGFFSKITSVFGWVKTSYYLGRISYFYFNRNVFAGALMRGLQATYHQRSNETREKSLRFLKSRYLRRKARIYSGEMVLIVIIDAFLLRPNDAQYMARQLRLLQGIGRASIPKCVSIYASKLALAPALANNDQGEIHKLIYQWSTPATNYITEYLKRVHMVHFRDAGFFTHLSCKYRQLFMIKKPLLVNFPKHLKATEKHSKDTTDRQSSVEYLFSTQAMEQDRAQRYREIMLSESQQSHWKKRAQTLGVWQADQAWNDIARSVERCLSQKTNTITHLDDSQNEQIDKLQKNLHYICQSISRRRETEDLGYGVQNFMDWIKIRQILHELKVDSIAFDTAFITNHNIIWNWVADLWNIKKERCLVHFIASVCAPIAIDCGQKDFYDTLQGIVQGKYK
;
A
#
# COMPACT_ATOMS: atom_id res chain seq x y z
N MET A 1 32.93 -46.06 44.13
CA MET A 1 33.05 -45.78 42.68
C MET A 1 31.64 -45.43 42.19
N PHE A 2 31.36 -44.17 41.86
CA PHE A 2 30.12 -43.57 41.29
C PHE A 2 29.83 -42.22 41.96
N ALA A 3 30.64 -41.20 41.68
CA ALA A 3 30.39 -39.83 42.14
C ALA A 3 30.90 -38.77 41.14
N ILE A 4 30.88 -39.04 39.83
CA ILE A 4 31.42 -38.10 38.81
C ILE A 4 30.43 -37.79 37.65
N SER A 5 29.21 -38.33 37.60
CA SER A 5 28.32 -38.10 36.43
C SER A 5 27.37 -36.90 36.51
N HIS A 6 27.27 -36.19 37.65
CA HIS A 6 26.30 -35.10 37.83
C HIS A 6 26.84 -33.69 37.53
N SER A 7 28.15 -33.44 37.62
CA SER A 7 28.70 -32.10 37.31
C SER A 7 28.80 -31.83 35.81
N ASN A 8 29.10 -32.86 35.01
CA ASN A 8 29.21 -32.70 33.55
C ASN A 8 27.85 -32.54 32.87
N THR A 9 26.82 -33.24 33.35
CA THR A 9 25.44 -33.10 32.83
C THR A 9 24.86 -31.73 33.17
N THR A 10 25.07 -31.22 34.38
CA THR A 10 24.66 -29.86 34.73
C THR A 10 25.42 -28.80 33.94
N ALA A 11 26.74 -28.92 33.78
CA ALA A 11 27.54 -28.00 32.96
C ALA A 11 27.11 -27.99 31.48
N ILE A 12 26.80 -29.15 30.89
CA ILE A 12 26.26 -29.26 29.52
C ILE A 12 24.88 -28.62 29.41
N VAL A 13 24.02 -28.76 30.42
CA VAL A 13 22.70 -28.11 30.47
C VAL A 13 22.84 -26.59 30.59
N TYR A 14 23.76 -26.09 31.43
CA TYR A 14 24.03 -24.65 31.57
C TYR A 14 24.66 -24.06 30.30
N LEU A 15 25.57 -24.77 29.63
CA LEU A 15 26.11 -24.40 28.32
C LEU A 15 25.03 -24.40 27.23
N GLY A 16 24.14 -25.40 27.25
CA GLY A 16 22.98 -25.47 26.37
C GLY A 16 22.02 -24.29 26.56
N LEU A 17 21.70 -23.95 27.81
CA LEU A 17 20.80 -22.83 28.15
C LEU A 17 21.43 -21.47 27.84
N SER A 18 22.73 -21.30 28.10
CA SER A 18 23.46 -20.06 27.78
C SER A 18 23.68 -19.86 26.29
N SER A 19 23.80 -20.95 25.51
CA SER A 19 23.91 -20.86 24.03
C SER A 19 22.69 -20.19 23.38
N ILE A 20 21.51 -20.24 24.00
CA ILE A 20 20.29 -19.56 23.52
C ILE A 20 20.47 -18.04 23.52
N PHE A 21 21.20 -17.51 24.50
CA PHE A 21 21.49 -16.08 24.62
C PHE A 21 22.68 -15.66 23.75
N LEU A 22 23.63 -16.56 23.50
CA LEU A 22 24.77 -16.34 22.60
C LEU A 22 24.38 -16.40 21.11
N PHE A 23 23.44 -17.28 20.75
CA PHE A 23 23.02 -17.49 19.36
C PHE A 23 21.50 -17.39 19.15
N PRO A 24 20.83 -16.31 19.61
CA PRO A 24 19.37 -16.17 19.53
C PRO A 24 18.85 -16.23 18.09
N GLY A 25 19.66 -15.79 17.11
CA GLY A 25 19.35 -15.89 15.69
C GLY A 25 19.21 -17.34 15.19
N PHE A 26 20.06 -18.25 15.66
CA PHE A 26 20.02 -19.67 15.31
C PHE A 26 18.82 -20.36 15.94
N PHE A 27 18.62 -20.19 17.25
CA PHE A 27 17.48 -20.76 17.97
C PHE A 27 16.14 -20.19 17.47
N SER A 28 16.07 -18.91 17.09
CA SER A 28 14.85 -18.34 16.48
C SER A 28 14.46 -19.01 15.16
N LYS A 29 15.45 -19.47 14.37
CA LYS A 29 15.19 -20.22 13.13
C LYS A 29 14.74 -21.64 13.44
N ILE A 30 15.40 -22.33 14.37
CA ILE A 30 15.04 -23.69 14.78
C ILE A 30 13.60 -23.74 15.29
N THR A 31 13.28 -22.87 16.26
CA THR A 31 11.94 -22.78 16.84
C THR A 31 10.88 -22.39 15.81
N SER A 32 11.26 -21.59 14.79
CA SER A 32 10.38 -21.32 13.66
C SER A 32 10.10 -22.56 12.81
N VAL A 33 11.09 -23.41 12.54
CA VAL A 33 10.92 -24.65 11.77
C VAL A 33 10.02 -25.64 12.51
N PHE A 34 10.12 -25.71 13.84
CA PHE A 34 9.25 -26.54 14.68
C PHE A 34 7.85 -25.95 14.93
N GLY A 35 7.53 -24.76 14.40
CA GLY A 35 6.22 -24.13 14.56
C GLY A 35 5.95 -23.53 15.95
N TRP A 36 6.99 -23.28 16.75
CA TRP A 36 6.88 -22.70 18.10
C TRP A 36 6.77 -21.17 18.04
N VAL A 37 5.58 -20.67 17.75
CA VAL A 37 5.33 -19.24 17.44
C VAL A 37 5.70 -18.29 18.58
N LYS A 38 5.34 -18.61 19.83
CA LYS A 38 5.67 -17.75 20.99
C LYS A 38 7.18 -17.67 21.18
N THR A 39 7.85 -18.83 21.18
CA THR A 39 9.29 -18.93 21.39
C THR A 39 10.05 -18.25 20.25
N SER A 40 9.65 -18.46 18.99
CA SER A 40 10.28 -17.81 17.84
C SER A 40 10.09 -16.29 17.85
N TYR A 41 8.94 -15.78 18.32
CA TYR A 41 8.69 -14.36 18.50
C TYR A 41 9.65 -13.72 19.52
N TYR A 42 9.79 -14.30 20.71
CA TYR A 42 10.66 -13.75 21.75
C TYR A 42 12.15 -13.88 21.41
N LEU A 43 12.58 -15.03 20.87
CA LEU A 43 13.96 -15.20 20.38
C LEU A 43 14.23 -14.30 19.18
N GLY A 44 13.23 -14.09 18.32
CA GLY A 44 13.27 -13.11 17.23
C GLY A 44 13.55 -11.71 17.74
N ARG A 45 12.84 -11.29 18.80
CA ARG A 45 13.07 -10.00 19.47
C ARG A 45 14.50 -9.86 19.97
N ILE A 46 15.03 -10.87 20.67
CA ILE A 46 16.41 -10.86 21.17
C ILE A 46 17.40 -10.81 20.00
N SER A 47 17.19 -11.62 18.96
CA SER A 47 18.09 -11.70 17.82
C SER A 47 18.19 -10.38 17.04
N TYR A 48 17.07 -9.67 16.81
CA TYR A 48 17.10 -8.42 16.05
C TYR A 48 17.54 -7.21 16.89
N PHE A 49 17.44 -7.30 18.22
CA PHE A 49 18.03 -6.30 19.13
C PHE A 49 19.53 -6.16 18.90
N TYR A 50 20.26 -7.27 18.79
CA TYR A 50 21.71 -7.26 18.53
C TYR A 50 22.13 -6.66 17.19
N PHE A 51 21.22 -6.51 16.21
CA PHE A 51 21.55 -5.99 14.88
C PHE A 51 21.15 -4.53 14.66
N ASN A 52 20.73 -3.79 15.69
CA ASN A 52 20.21 -2.41 15.57
C ASN A 52 19.15 -2.24 14.45
N ARG A 53 18.41 -3.32 14.18
CA ARG A 53 17.32 -3.33 13.22
C ARG A 53 16.02 -3.18 13.96
N ASN A 54 14.95 -2.88 13.23
CA ASN A 54 13.60 -2.87 13.75
C ASN A 54 13.27 -4.20 14.46
N VAL A 55 13.41 -4.18 15.79
CA VAL A 55 13.38 -5.35 16.67
C VAL A 55 12.01 -6.03 16.62
N PHE A 56 10.96 -5.21 16.58
CA PHE A 56 9.59 -5.69 16.63
C PHE A 56 9.16 -6.30 15.28
N ALA A 57 9.57 -5.70 14.16
CA ALA A 57 9.38 -6.33 12.85
C ALA A 57 10.09 -7.70 12.77
N GLY A 58 11.31 -7.81 13.33
CA GLY A 58 12.02 -9.08 13.41
C GLY A 58 11.27 -10.14 14.22
N ALA A 59 10.75 -9.76 15.39
CA ALA A 59 9.94 -10.63 16.24
C ALA A 59 8.66 -11.11 15.54
N LEU A 60 7.90 -10.18 14.94
CA LEU A 60 6.70 -10.50 14.16
C LEU A 60 7.02 -11.41 12.98
N MET A 61 8.11 -11.16 12.25
CA MET A 61 8.50 -11.98 11.12
C MET A 61 8.83 -13.41 11.53
N ARG A 62 9.56 -13.62 12.64
CA ARG A 62 9.88 -14.96 13.16
C ARG A 62 8.63 -15.68 13.68
N GLY A 63 7.76 -14.96 14.37
CA GLY A 63 6.46 -15.48 14.79
C GLY A 63 5.64 -15.94 13.59
N LEU A 64 5.53 -15.10 12.56
CA LEU A 64 4.79 -15.38 11.33
C LEU A 64 5.39 -16.58 10.58
N GLN A 65 6.72 -16.65 10.45
CA GLN A 65 7.39 -17.82 9.85
C GLN A 65 7.03 -19.13 10.54
N ALA A 66 6.97 -19.12 11.87
CA ALA A 66 6.58 -20.31 12.65
C ALA A 66 5.14 -20.75 12.38
N THR A 67 4.23 -19.82 12.08
CA THR A 67 2.82 -20.17 11.77
C THR A 67 2.67 -21.03 10.52
N TYR A 68 3.62 -20.99 9.56
CA TYR A 68 3.57 -21.83 8.35
C TYR A 68 3.85 -23.30 8.60
N HIS A 69 4.59 -23.61 9.67
CA HIS A 69 4.96 -24.97 10.02
C HIS A 69 3.94 -25.64 10.94
N GLN A 70 2.86 -24.94 11.30
CA GLN A 70 1.75 -25.51 12.06
C GLN A 70 0.80 -26.27 11.14
N ARG A 71 0.47 -27.51 11.54
CA ARG A 71 -0.36 -28.42 10.72
C ARG A 71 -1.86 -28.11 10.77
N SER A 72 -2.36 -27.59 11.91
CA SER A 72 -3.79 -27.30 12.09
C SER A 72 -4.11 -25.84 11.79
N ASN A 73 -5.13 -25.60 10.96
CA ASN A 73 -5.62 -24.26 10.64
C ASN A 73 -6.09 -23.51 11.90
N GLU A 74 -6.72 -24.21 12.86
CA GLU A 74 -7.16 -23.61 14.12
C GLU A 74 -5.96 -23.15 14.98
N THR A 75 -4.91 -23.97 15.06
CA THR A 75 -3.67 -23.60 15.77
C THR A 75 -2.95 -22.42 15.11
N ARG A 76 -3.00 -22.37 13.78
CA ARG A 76 -2.46 -21.27 12.97
C ARG A 76 -3.22 -19.98 13.21
N GLU A 77 -4.54 -20.03 13.23
CA GLU A 77 -5.37 -18.87 13.52
C GLU A 77 -5.16 -18.36 14.95
N LYS A 78 -5.15 -19.24 15.96
CA LYS A 78 -4.81 -18.88 17.35
C LYS A 78 -3.45 -18.19 17.46
N SER A 79 -2.47 -18.69 16.71
CA SER A 79 -1.12 -18.13 16.66
C SER A 79 -1.06 -16.77 15.95
N LEU A 80 -1.81 -16.58 14.87
CA LEU A 80 -1.94 -15.29 14.19
C LEU A 80 -2.67 -14.26 15.08
N ARG A 81 -3.74 -14.67 15.79
CA ARG A 81 -4.42 -13.82 16.79
C ARG A 81 -3.50 -13.44 17.95
N PHE A 82 -2.62 -14.34 18.37
CA PHE A 82 -1.56 -14.02 19.33
C PHE A 82 -0.66 -12.91 18.79
N LEU A 83 -0.14 -13.02 17.57
CA LEU A 83 0.69 -11.97 16.95
C LEU A 83 -0.07 -10.64 16.83
N LYS A 84 -1.36 -10.69 16.47
CA LYS A 84 -2.26 -9.54 16.44
C LYS A 84 -2.38 -8.84 17.79
N SER A 85 -2.62 -9.60 18.85
CA SER A 85 -2.66 -9.04 20.21
C SER A 85 -1.35 -8.35 20.62
N ARG A 86 -0.20 -8.80 20.08
CA ARG A 86 1.11 -8.21 20.40
C ARG A 86 1.34 -6.86 19.75
N TYR A 87 0.94 -6.67 18.49
CA TYR A 87 1.07 -5.34 17.88
C TYR A 87 -0.03 -4.38 18.35
N LEU A 88 -1.25 -4.84 18.60
CA LEU A 88 -2.32 -3.97 19.10
C LEU A 88 -2.02 -3.38 20.48
N ARG A 89 -1.32 -4.13 21.35
CA ARG A 89 -0.91 -3.64 22.69
C ARG A 89 0.31 -2.72 22.65
N ARG A 90 0.92 -2.49 21.49
CA ARG A 90 2.17 -1.74 21.38
C ARG A 90 1.90 -0.23 21.33
N LYS A 91 2.40 0.46 22.36
CA LYS A 91 2.30 1.92 22.53
C LYS A 91 3.47 2.73 21.92
N ALA A 92 4.32 2.08 21.12
CA ALA A 92 5.52 2.69 20.57
C ALA A 92 5.31 3.20 19.13
N ARG A 93 6.25 4.02 18.65
CA ARG A 93 6.30 4.46 17.25
C ARG A 93 6.34 3.26 16.31
N ILE A 94 5.68 3.43 15.17
CA ILE A 94 5.62 2.41 14.13
C ILE A 94 6.64 2.68 13.03
N TYR A 95 7.24 1.60 12.52
CA TYR A 95 8.21 1.62 11.42
C TYR A 95 7.68 0.85 10.21
N SER A 96 8.22 1.12 9.02
CA SER A 96 7.71 0.58 7.76
C SER A 96 7.74 -0.94 7.69
N GLY A 97 8.77 -1.59 8.25
CA GLY A 97 8.81 -3.05 8.33
C GLY A 97 7.67 -3.66 9.17
N GLU A 98 7.19 -2.95 10.18
CA GLU A 98 6.09 -3.41 11.05
C GLU A 98 4.76 -3.23 10.34
N MET A 99 4.55 -2.08 9.70
CA MET A 99 3.35 -1.81 8.87
C MET A 99 3.09 -2.93 7.86
N VAL A 100 4.14 -3.36 7.15
CA VAL A 100 4.06 -4.48 6.19
C VAL A 100 3.61 -5.77 6.87
N LEU A 101 4.18 -6.10 8.04
CA LEU A 101 3.85 -7.33 8.75
C LEU A 101 2.45 -7.30 9.36
N ILE A 102 2.00 -6.14 9.86
CA ILE A 102 0.64 -5.95 10.37
C ILE A 102 -0.37 -6.24 9.26
N VAL A 103 -0.20 -5.64 8.08
CA VAL A 103 -1.09 -5.88 6.93
C VAL A 103 -1.08 -7.35 6.50
N ILE A 104 0.09 -7.99 6.48
CA ILE A 104 0.17 -9.43 6.14
C ILE A 104 -0.56 -10.29 7.18
N ILE A 105 -0.37 -10.03 8.47
CA ILE A 105 -1.01 -10.80 9.56
C ILE A 105 -2.53 -10.60 9.52
N ASP A 106 -3.00 -9.36 9.37
CA ASP A 106 -4.44 -9.07 9.27
C ASP A 106 -5.05 -9.70 8.01
N ALA A 107 -4.35 -9.67 6.88
CA ALA A 107 -4.82 -10.31 5.66
C ALA A 107 -4.93 -11.85 5.79
N PHE A 108 -3.97 -12.49 6.48
CA PHE A 108 -4.06 -13.93 6.77
C PHE A 108 -5.19 -14.29 7.73
N LEU A 109 -5.54 -13.40 8.66
CA LEU A 109 -6.66 -13.60 9.58
C LEU A 109 -8.01 -13.42 8.88
N LEU A 110 -8.13 -12.44 7.97
CA LEU A 110 -9.39 -12.13 7.30
C LEU A 110 -9.73 -13.12 6.18
N ARG A 111 -8.74 -13.45 5.33
CA ARG A 111 -8.95 -14.37 4.20
C ARG A 111 -7.76 -15.33 4.07
N PRO A 112 -7.72 -16.40 4.89
CA PRO A 112 -6.66 -17.39 4.79
C PRO A 112 -6.72 -18.02 3.39
N ASN A 113 -5.58 -18.04 2.70
CA ASN A 113 -5.36 -18.60 1.35
C ASN A 113 -5.85 -17.76 0.15
N ASP A 114 -6.38 -16.55 0.35
CA ASP A 114 -6.70 -15.64 -0.77
C ASP A 114 -5.46 -14.81 -1.17
N ALA A 115 -4.69 -15.35 -2.13
CA ALA A 115 -3.49 -14.68 -2.64
C ALA A 115 -3.81 -13.35 -3.34
N GLN A 116 -4.97 -13.23 -4.00
CA GLN A 116 -5.37 -11.99 -4.68
C GLN A 116 -5.71 -10.90 -3.66
N TYR A 117 -6.43 -11.25 -2.59
CA TYR A 117 -6.68 -10.33 -1.49
C TYR A 117 -5.38 -9.88 -0.81
N MET A 118 -4.46 -10.79 -0.52
CA MET A 118 -3.13 -10.46 0.02
C MET A 118 -2.38 -9.46 -0.88
N ALA A 119 -2.34 -9.70 -2.19
CA ALA A 119 -1.69 -8.79 -3.13
C ALA A 119 -2.37 -7.41 -3.14
N ARG A 120 -3.70 -7.35 -3.14
CA ARG A 120 -4.46 -6.08 -3.02
C ARG A 120 -4.11 -5.33 -1.74
N GLN A 121 -4.06 -6.01 -0.59
CA GLN A 121 -3.68 -5.37 0.67
C GLN A 121 -2.23 -4.87 0.65
N LEU A 122 -1.31 -5.60 0.01
CA LEU A 122 0.07 -5.16 -0.15
C LEU A 122 0.24 -3.98 -1.13
N ARG A 123 -0.66 -3.83 -2.12
CA ARG A 123 -0.71 -2.63 -2.99
C ARG A 123 -1.07 -1.38 -2.22
N LEU A 124 -1.92 -1.49 -1.19
CA LEU A 124 -2.22 -0.39 -0.27
C LEU A 124 -1.01 0.07 0.54
N LEU A 125 0.17 -0.53 0.38
CA LEU A 125 1.42 -0.06 0.99
C LEU A 125 2.34 0.64 -0.03
N GLN A 126 1.87 0.92 -1.24
CA GLN A 126 2.64 1.73 -2.20
C GLN A 126 2.89 3.13 -1.61
N GLY A 127 4.13 3.59 -1.63
CA GLY A 127 4.57 4.86 -1.01
C GLY A 127 5.27 4.69 0.35
N ILE A 128 5.21 3.51 0.96
CA ILE A 128 5.83 3.27 2.26
C ILE A 128 7.35 3.53 2.24
N GLY A 129 7.87 4.15 3.29
CA GLY A 129 9.29 4.44 3.44
C GLY A 129 10.16 3.18 3.38
N ARG A 130 10.99 3.04 2.35
CA ARG A 130 11.73 1.79 2.07
C ARG A 130 12.94 1.58 2.98
N ALA A 131 13.49 2.64 3.55
CA ALA A 131 14.72 2.61 4.33
C ALA A 131 14.63 1.74 5.60
N SER A 132 13.44 1.68 6.22
CA SER A 132 13.24 0.95 7.49
C SER A 132 12.65 -0.46 7.32
N ILE A 133 12.53 -0.95 6.08
CA ILE A 133 12.01 -2.30 5.78
C ILE A 133 13.17 -3.30 5.81
N PRO A 134 13.16 -4.28 6.73
CA PRO A 134 14.19 -5.32 6.75
C PRO A 134 14.18 -6.14 5.45
N LYS A 135 15.37 -6.53 4.97
CA LYS A 135 15.56 -7.37 3.77
C LYS A 135 14.64 -8.60 3.73
N CYS A 136 14.56 -9.33 4.85
CA CYS A 136 13.73 -10.54 4.96
C CYS A 136 12.24 -10.25 4.79
N VAL A 137 11.75 -9.14 5.34
CA VAL A 137 10.35 -8.69 5.22
C VAL A 137 10.07 -8.25 3.78
N SER A 138 10.98 -7.48 3.17
CA SER A 138 10.86 -7.06 1.77
C SER A 138 10.80 -8.24 0.80
N ILE A 139 11.69 -9.22 0.95
CA ILE A 139 11.68 -10.46 0.14
C ILE A 139 10.38 -11.24 0.34
N TYR A 140 9.88 -11.26 1.58
CA TYR A 140 8.68 -11.99 1.91
C TYR A 140 7.42 -11.36 1.32
N ALA A 141 7.24 -10.05 1.55
CA ALA A 141 6.15 -9.28 0.98
C ALA A 141 6.17 -9.29 -0.55
N SER A 142 7.35 -9.16 -1.18
CA SER A 142 7.46 -9.22 -2.65
C SER A 142 6.99 -10.55 -3.21
N LYS A 143 7.28 -11.68 -2.54
CA LYS A 143 6.80 -13.00 -2.99
C LYS A 143 5.27 -13.09 -2.96
N LEU A 144 4.66 -12.60 -1.88
CA LEU A 144 3.20 -12.62 -1.71
C LEU A 144 2.51 -11.70 -2.71
N ALA A 145 3.04 -10.49 -2.91
CA ALA A 145 2.46 -9.53 -3.84
C ALA A 145 2.62 -9.96 -5.30
N LEU A 146 3.77 -10.54 -5.68
CA LEU A 146 4.04 -10.96 -7.06
C LEU A 146 3.35 -12.27 -7.43
N ALA A 147 3.00 -13.14 -6.49
CA ALA A 147 2.48 -14.47 -6.81
C ALA A 147 1.22 -14.43 -7.71
N PRO A 148 0.20 -13.61 -7.46
CA PRO A 148 -0.96 -13.51 -8.36
C PRO A 148 -0.62 -12.89 -9.72
N ALA A 149 0.22 -11.84 -9.74
CA ALA A 149 0.60 -11.17 -10.98
C ALA A 149 1.43 -12.09 -11.89
N LEU A 150 2.30 -12.92 -11.30
CA LEU A 150 3.07 -13.95 -12.02
C LEU A 150 2.16 -15.09 -12.51
N ALA A 151 1.16 -15.49 -11.73
CA ALA A 151 0.20 -16.52 -12.13
C ALA A 151 -0.67 -16.07 -13.32
N ASN A 152 -1.09 -14.79 -13.32
CA ASN A 152 -1.90 -14.19 -14.38
C ASN A 152 -1.07 -13.64 -15.56
N ASN A 153 0.26 -13.71 -15.47
CA ASN A 153 1.21 -13.15 -16.45
C ASN A 153 0.99 -11.65 -16.77
N ASP A 154 0.53 -10.86 -15.81
CA ASP A 154 0.29 -9.42 -15.98
C ASP A 154 1.61 -8.64 -15.84
N GLN A 155 2.26 -8.37 -16.98
CA GLN A 155 3.58 -7.74 -17.03
C GLN A 155 3.57 -6.30 -16.51
N GLY A 156 2.50 -5.54 -16.77
CA GLY A 156 2.36 -4.17 -16.27
C GLY A 156 2.32 -4.12 -14.75
N GLU A 157 1.59 -5.07 -14.15
CA GLU A 157 1.48 -5.20 -12.71
C GLU A 157 2.74 -5.74 -12.05
N ILE A 158 3.39 -6.73 -12.67
CA ILE A 158 4.70 -7.24 -12.23
C ILE A 158 5.71 -6.09 -12.16
N HIS A 159 5.76 -5.22 -13.17
CA HIS A 159 6.66 -4.08 -13.20
C HIS A 159 6.43 -3.15 -12.01
N LYS A 160 5.18 -2.71 -11.78
CA LYS A 160 4.82 -1.82 -10.65
C LYS A 160 5.25 -2.42 -9.30
N LEU A 161 4.96 -3.71 -9.08
CA LEU A 161 5.31 -4.42 -7.86
C LEU A 161 6.82 -4.57 -7.65
N ILE A 162 7.58 -4.80 -8.72
CA ILE A 162 9.06 -4.87 -8.66
C ILE A 162 9.65 -3.57 -8.13
N TYR A 163 9.18 -2.42 -8.63
CA TYR A 163 9.68 -1.12 -8.17
C TYR A 163 9.23 -0.81 -6.74
N GLN A 164 7.98 -1.16 -6.38
CA GLN A 164 7.49 -0.99 -5.01
C GLN A 164 8.39 -1.71 -3.99
N TRP A 165 8.75 -2.97 -4.27
CA TRP A 165 9.48 -3.82 -3.33
C TRP A 165 11.00 -3.83 -3.52
N SER A 166 11.53 -3.01 -4.42
CA SER A 166 12.96 -2.74 -4.53
C SER A 166 13.39 -1.80 -3.39
N THR A 167 13.85 -2.42 -2.30
CA THR A 167 14.31 -1.74 -1.09
C THR A 167 15.84 -1.57 -1.12
N PRO A 168 16.40 -0.55 -0.42
CA PRO A 168 17.85 -0.34 -0.31
C PRO A 168 18.59 -1.56 0.24
N ALA A 169 17.92 -2.39 1.04
CA ALA A 169 18.48 -3.61 1.62
C ALA A 169 18.71 -4.76 0.60
N THR A 170 18.68 -4.48 -0.71
CA THR A 170 18.90 -5.41 -1.83
C THR A 170 17.99 -6.65 -1.80
N ASN A 171 16.75 -6.49 -2.27
CA ASN A 171 15.85 -7.61 -2.51
C ASN A 171 16.27 -8.32 -3.81
N TYR A 172 16.91 -9.49 -3.67
CA TYR A 172 17.45 -10.24 -4.80
C TYR A 172 16.38 -10.71 -5.81
N ILE A 173 15.12 -10.86 -5.38
CA ILE A 173 14.02 -11.28 -6.25
C ILE A 173 13.62 -10.14 -7.18
N THR A 174 13.39 -8.95 -6.63
CA THR A 174 13.01 -7.80 -7.45
C THR A 174 14.17 -7.39 -8.34
N GLU A 175 15.40 -7.44 -7.86
CA GLU A 175 16.58 -7.18 -8.68
C GLU A 175 16.77 -8.19 -9.83
N TYR A 176 16.46 -9.47 -9.60
CA TYR A 176 16.45 -10.46 -10.67
C TYR A 176 15.35 -10.16 -11.70
N LEU A 177 14.12 -9.92 -11.25
CA LEU A 177 13.01 -9.64 -12.14
C LEU A 177 13.18 -8.33 -12.92
N LYS A 178 13.78 -7.29 -12.32
CA LYS A 178 14.20 -6.07 -13.04
C LYS A 178 15.13 -6.41 -14.20
N ARG A 179 16.13 -7.27 -13.95
CA ARG A 179 17.11 -7.66 -14.97
C ARG A 179 16.51 -8.55 -16.04
N VAL A 180 15.65 -9.51 -15.68
CA VAL A 180 14.90 -10.32 -16.67
C VAL A 180 14.04 -9.43 -17.55
N HIS A 181 13.31 -8.49 -16.95
CA HIS A 181 12.49 -7.54 -17.68
C HIS A 181 13.35 -6.62 -18.56
N MET A 182 14.49 -6.12 -18.07
CA MET A 182 15.42 -5.35 -18.89
C MET A 182 15.95 -6.17 -20.05
N VAL A 183 16.26 -7.47 -19.85
CA VAL A 183 16.81 -8.36 -20.87
C VAL A 183 15.80 -8.79 -21.94
N HIS A 184 14.50 -8.82 -21.62
CA HIS A 184 13.47 -9.26 -22.57
C HIS A 184 12.72 -8.11 -23.25
N PHE A 185 12.67 -6.92 -22.65
CA PHE A 185 11.82 -5.82 -23.13
C PHE A 185 12.54 -4.50 -23.42
N ARG A 186 13.83 -4.39 -23.10
CA ARG A 186 14.69 -3.27 -23.51
C ARG A 186 15.99 -3.84 -24.08
N ASP A 187 16.63 -3.19 -25.03
CA ASP A 187 17.92 -3.67 -25.53
C ASP A 187 18.93 -3.71 -24.38
N ALA A 188 19.29 -4.92 -23.95
CA ALA A 188 20.15 -5.14 -22.79
C ALA A 188 21.55 -5.54 -23.24
N GLY A 189 22.56 -4.84 -22.71
CA GLY A 189 23.95 -5.20 -22.94
C GLY A 189 24.33 -6.58 -22.38
N PHE A 190 25.41 -7.16 -22.91
CA PHE A 190 25.94 -8.48 -22.56
C PHE A 190 26.09 -8.74 -21.05
N PHE A 191 26.54 -7.75 -20.28
CA PHE A 191 26.72 -7.87 -18.83
C PHE A 191 25.39 -8.07 -18.08
N THR A 192 24.29 -7.50 -18.58
CA THR A 192 22.95 -7.69 -18.00
C THR A 192 22.47 -9.12 -18.22
N HIS A 193 22.67 -9.67 -19.41
CA HIS A 193 22.41 -11.09 -19.72
C HIS A 193 23.22 -12.05 -18.85
N LEU A 194 24.54 -11.81 -18.73
CA LEU A 194 25.43 -12.66 -17.92
C LEU A 194 25.02 -12.63 -16.44
N SER A 195 24.72 -11.45 -15.91
CA SER A 195 24.29 -11.31 -14.52
C SER A 195 22.91 -11.92 -14.24
N CYS A 196 22.02 -11.95 -15.24
CA CYS A 196 20.74 -12.63 -15.17
C CYS A 196 20.93 -14.15 -15.08
N LYS A 197 21.77 -14.73 -15.96
CA LYS A 197 22.13 -16.16 -15.92
C LYS A 197 22.79 -16.55 -14.60
N TYR A 198 23.76 -15.76 -14.12
CA TYR A 198 24.42 -15.99 -12.84
C TYR A 198 23.41 -16.04 -11.68
N ARG A 199 22.47 -15.09 -11.61
CA ARG A 199 21.45 -15.08 -10.54
C ARG A 199 20.40 -16.18 -10.67
N GLN A 200 20.10 -16.64 -11.89
CA GLN A 200 19.24 -17.78 -12.13
C GLN A 200 19.82 -19.06 -11.49
N LEU A 201 21.15 -19.24 -11.55
CA LEU A 201 21.85 -20.37 -10.90
C LEU A 201 21.70 -20.39 -9.37
N PHE A 202 21.54 -19.23 -8.71
CA PHE A 202 21.30 -19.18 -7.26
C PHE A 202 19.80 -19.27 -6.88
N MET A 203 18.89 -19.24 -7.87
CA MET A 203 17.43 -19.34 -7.67
C MET A 203 16.88 -20.77 -7.78
N ILE A 204 17.74 -21.77 -8.02
CA ILE A 204 17.42 -23.19 -8.30
C ILE A 204 16.44 -23.82 -7.30
N LYS A 205 16.33 -23.30 -6.06
CA LYS A 205 15.40 -23.81 -5.04
C LYS A 205 13.93 -23.37 -5.19
N LYS A 206 13.55 -22.60 -6.23
CA LYS A 206 12.16 -22.15 -6.45
C LYS A 206 11.73 -22.34 -7.92
N PRO A 207 11.06 -23.45 -8.28
CA PRO A 207 10.80 -23.83 -9.68
C PRO A 207 10.01 -22.77 -10.47
N LEU A 208 9.05 -22.09 -9.84
CA LEU A 208 8.22 -21.04 -10.48
C LEU A 208 9.04 -19.81 -10.96
N LEU A 209 10.14 -19.45 -10.29
CA LEU A 209 10.98 -18.31 -10.70
C LEU A 209 12.04 -18.70 -11.74
N VAL A 210 12.39 -19.98 -11.79
CA VAL A 210 13.34 -20.55 -12.76
C VAL A 210 12.70 -20.68 -14.14
N ASN A 211 11.40 -20.99 -14.20
CA ASN A 211 10.65 -21.18 -15.45
C ASN A 211 10.04 -19.89 -16.02
N PHE A 212 10.04 -18.78 -15.28
CA PHE A 212 9.48 -17.49 -15.75
C PHE A 212 10.00 -17.03 -17.14
N PRO A 213 11.31 -17.14 -17.46
CA PRO A 213 11.81 -16.81 -18.80
C PRO A 213 11.31 -17.75 -19.93
N LYS A 214 10.96 -19.01 -19.60
CA LYS A 214 10.41 -19.96 -20.58
C LYS A 214 8.95 -19.64 -20.93
N HIS A 215 8.17 -19.15 -19.96
CA HIS A 215 6.78 -18.72 -20.16
C HIS A 215 6.68 -17.41 -20.96
N LEU A 216 7.67 -16.52 -20.83
CA LEU A 216 7.81 -15.32 -21.67
C LEU A 216 8.04 -15.65 -23.15
N LYS A 217 8.85 -16.66 -23.47
CA LYS A 217 9.06 -17.13 -24.85
C LYS A 217 7.83 -17.80 -25.48
N ALA A 218 6.95 -18.37 -24.66
CA ALA A 218 5.71 -19.01 -25.14
C ALA A 218 4.65 -17.97 -25.54
N THR A 219 4.63 -16.81 -24.87
CA THR A 219 3.70 -15.70 -25.19
C THR A 219 4.09 -14.95 -26.46
N GLU A 220 5.40 -14.84 -26.78
CA GLU A 220 5.89 -14.30 -28.06
C GLU A 220 5.45 -15.11 -29.29
N LYS A 221 5.26 -16.43 -29.16
CA LYS A 221 4.77 -17.26 -30.27
C LYS A 221 3.30 -16.99 -30.60
N HIS A 222 2.53 -16.49 -29.65
CA HIS A 222 1.13 -16.09 -29.88
C HIS A 222 0.96 -14.61 -30.26
N SER A 223 1.97 -13.75 -30.02
CA SER A 223 1.90 -12.33 -30.40
C SER A 223 2.54 -12.01 -31.76
N LYS A 224 2.85 -13.03 -32.58
CA LYS A 224 3.38 -12.85 -33.94
C LYS A 224 2.29 -12.73 -34.99
N ASP A 225 1.04 -13.04 -34.67
CA ASP A 225 -0.11 -12.68 -35.48
C ASP A 225 -0.81 -11.46 -34.87
N THR A 226 -1.13 -10.52 -35.75
CA THR A 226 -1.91 -9.28 -35.54
C THR A 226 -1.23 -8.14 -34.77
N THR A 227 -0.71 -7.17 -35.55
CA THR A 227 -1.09 -5.74 -35.53
C THR A 227 -1.31 -4.99 -34.19
N ASP A 228 -0.74 -5.43 -33.07
CA ASP A 228 -0.95 -4.78 -31.76
C ASP A 228 0.22 -3.89 -31.29
N ARG A 229 1.02 -3.40 -32.24
CA ARG A 229 2.10 -2.42 -31.96
C ARG A 229 1.72 -0.96 -32.25
N GLN A 230 0.55 -0.68 -32.83
CA GLN A 230 0.05 0.68 -33.06
C GLN A 230 -1.19 1.04 -32.22
N SER A 231 -1.87 0.05 -31.66
CA SER A 231 -3.11 0.20 -30.87
C SER A 231 -2.93 0.79 -29.46
N SER A 232 -1.70 0.99 -28.98
CA SER A 232 -1.44 1.62 -27.67
C SER A 232 -1.26 3.14 -27.72
N VAL A 233 -1.22 3.74 -28.92
CA VAL A 233 -1.15 5.20 -29.11
C VAL A 233 -2.40 5.74 -29.80
N GLU A 234 -3.04 4.99 -30.72
CA GLU A 234 -4.30 5.43 -31.37
C GLU A 234 -5.54 5.35 -30.47
N TYR A 235 -5.52 4.54 -29.40
CA TYR A 235 -6.60 4.53 -28.40
C TYR A 235 -6.62 5.77 -27.50
N LEU A 236 -5.60 6.64 -27.60
CA LEU A 236 -5.56 7.94 -26.94
C LEU A 236 -6.09 9.09 -27.81
N PHE A 237 -6.30 8.87 -29.12
CA PHE A 237 -6.70 9.94 -30.05
C PHE A 237 -8.10 9.74 -30.69
N SER A 238 -8.71 8.56 -30.58
CA SER A 238 -10.09 8.34 -31.05
C SER A 238 -11.19 8.75 -30.05
N THR A 239 -10.83 9.01 -28.79
CA THR A 239 -11.74 9.49 -27.74
C THR A 239 -12.10 10.97 -27.90
N GLN A 240 -11.18 11.80 -28.41
CA GLN A 240 -11.39 13.25 -28.53
C GLN A 240 -12.51 13.67 -29.49
N ALA A 241 -12.73 12.94 -30.59
CA ALA A 241 -13.74 13.32 -31.59
C ALA A 241 -15.18 12.98 -31.16
N MET A 242 -15.37 11.90 -30.38
CA MET A 242 -16.68 11.57 -29.77
C MET A 242 -17.00 12.40 -28.52
N GLU A 243 -15.97 12.96 -27.87
CA GLU A 243 -16.11 13.81 -26.69
C GLU A 243 -16.64 15.22 -27.01
N GLN A 244 -16.34 15.74 -28.21
CA GLN A 244 -16.79 17.07 -28.64
C GLN A 244 -18.30 17.14 -28.90
N ASP A 245 -18.87 16.13 -29.59
CA ASP A 245 -20.31 16.09 -29.91
C ASP A 245 -21.18 15.89 -28.64
N ARG A 246 -20.63 15.25 -27.61
CA ARG A 246 -21.31 15.05 -26.31
C ARG A 246 -21.21 16.27 -25.40
N ALA A 247 -20.07 16.95 -25.38
CA ALA A 247 -19.92 18.20 -24.64
C ALA A 247 -20.90 19.27 -25.13
N GLN A 248 -21.17 19.28 -26.43
CA GLN A 248 -22.12 20.19 -27.06
C GLN A 248 -23.57 19.95 -26.58
N ARG A 249 -24.01 18.69 -26.53
CA ARG A 249 -25.35 18.33 -25.99
C ARG A 249 -25.53 18.64 -24.50
N TYR A 250 -24.50 18.43 -23.67
CA TYR A 250 -24.58 18.78 -22.24
C TYR A 250 -24.59 20.29 -22.00
N ARG A 251 -23.88 21.04 -22.84
CA ARG A 251 -23.93 22.51 -22.84
C ARG A 251 -25.34 23.02 -23.15
N GLU A 252 -25.99 22.43 -24.15
CA GLU A 252 -27.38 22.76 -24.54
C GLU A 252 -28.39 22.47 -23.42
N ILE A 253 -28.21 21.38 -22.67
CA ILE A 253 -29.13 21.01 -21.57
C ILE A 253 -28.92 21.88 -20.32
N MET A 254 -27.67 22.04 -19.86
CA MET A 254 -27.35 22.72 -18.60
C MET A 254 -27.39 24.25 -18.70
N LEU A 255 -27.11 24.82 -19.88
CA LEU A 255 -27.20 26.26 -20.15
C LEU A 255 -28.46 26.62 -20.96
N SER A 256 -29.46 25.75 -20.97
CA SER A 256 -30.77 26.03 -21.60
C SER A 256 -31.46 27.24 -20.97
N GLU A 257 -32.25 27.96 -21.77
CA GLU A 257 -33.06 29.10 -21.30
C GLU A 257 -34.04 28.71 -20.19
N SER A 258 -34.52 27.46 -20.20
CA SER A 258 -35.40 26.92 -19.16
C SER A 258 -34.68 26.73 -17.82
N GLN A 259 -33.41 26.29 -17.82
CA GLN A 259 -32.60 26.21 -16.61
C GLN A 259 -32.18 27.59 -16.11
N GLN A 260 -31.80 28.49 -17.02
CA GLN A 260 -31.45 29.87 -16.68
C GLN A 260 -32.60 30.57 -15.93
N SER A 261 -33.83 30.46 -16.43
CA SER A 261 -35.00 31.06 -15.78
C SER A 261 -35.29 30.43 -14.41
N HIS A 262 -35.16 29.11 -14.28
CA HIS A 262 -35.32 28.41 -13.00
C HIS A 262 -34.29 28.86 -11.94
N TRP A 263 -33.00 28.95 -12.31
CA TRP A 263 -31.93 29.34 -11.39
C TRP A 263 -31.96 30.82 -11.03
N LYS A 264 -32.31 31.71 -11.96
CA LYS A 264 -32.52 33.14 -11.66
C LYS A 264 -33.67 33.33 -10.67
N LYS A 265 -34.79 32.64 -10.86
CA LYS A 265 -35.94 32.68 -9.94
C LYS A 265 -35.55 32.20 -8.54
N ARG A 266 -34.68 31.18 -8.45
CA ARG A 266 -34.16 30.66 -7.19
C ARG A 266 -33.15 31.60 -6.51
N ALA A 267 -32.31 32.30 -7.28
CA ALA A 267 -31.41 33.31 -6.74
C ALA A 267 -32.19 34.53 -6.19
N GLN A 268 -33.27 34.91 -6.86
CA GLN A 268 -34.19 35.96 -6.40
C GLN A 268 -34.91 35.58 -5.11
N THR A 269 -35.41 34.33 -4.99
CA THR A 269 -36.04 33.87 -3.73
C THR A 269 -35.05 33.75 -2.57
N LEU A 270 -33.76 33.59 -2.85
CA LEU A 270 -32.69 33.59 -1.85
C LEU A 270 -32.16 35.01 -1.52
N GLY A 271 -32.77 36.07 -2.06
CA GLY A 271 -32.44 37.45 -1.73
C GLY A 271 -31.18 38.01 -2.41
N VAL A 272 -30.67 37.33 -3.44
CA VAL A 272 -29.49 37.81 -4.19
C VAL A 272 -29.89 38.99 -5.08
N TRP A 273 -29.36 40.18 -4.78
CA TRP A 273 -29.69 41.45 -5.47
C TRP A 273 -29.31 41.47 -6.96
N GLN A 274 -28.39 40.62 -7.41
CA GLN A 274 -27.94 40.54 -8.80
C GLN A 274 -28.04 39.10 -9.33
N ALA A 275 -29.27 38.62 -9.52
CA ALA A 275 -29.54 37.27 -10.00
C ALA A 275 -28.90 36.95 -11.36
N ASP A 276 -28.74 37.96 -12.23
CA ASP A 276 -28.06 37.82 -13.52
C ASP A 276 -26.55 37.60 -13.36
N GLN A 277 -25.92 38.29 -12.41
CA GLN A 277 -24.50 38.13 -12.13
C GLN A 277 -24.21 36.76 -11.48
N ALA A 278 -25.08 36.34 -10.55
CA ALA A 278 -25.03 35.01 -9.96
C ALA A 278 -25.18 33.90 -11.01
N TRP A 279 -26.10 34.05 -11.97
CA TRP A 279 -26.21 33.13 -13.10
C TRP A 279 -24.93 33.12 -13.93
N ASN A 280 -24.35 34.29 -14.25
CA ASN A 280 -23.13 34.36 -15.04
C ASN A 280 -21.90 33.76 -14.31
N ASP A 281 -21.87 33.80 -12.98
CA ASP A 281 -20.86 33.12 -12.16
C ASP A 281 -21.08 31.60 -12.15
N ILE A 282 -22.33 31.15 -12.05
CA ILE A 282 -22.70 29.73 -12.17
C ILE A 282 -22.37 29.20 -13.56
N ALA A 283 -22.74 29.90 -14.62
CA ALA A 283 -22.45 29.53 -16.01
C ALA A 283 -20.94 29.45 -16.26
N ARG A 284 -20.16 30.42 -15.77
CA ARG A 284 -18.69 30.37 -15.83
C ARG A 284 -18.10 29.24 -15.00
N SER A 285 -18.68 28.91 -13.84
CA SER A 285 -18.25 27.77 -13.02
C SER A 285 -18.57 26.44 -13.70
N VAL A 286 -19.72 26.34 -14.36
CA VAL A 286 -20.14 25.17 -15.14
C VAL A 286 -19.24 25.00 -16.36
N GLU A 287 -18.94 26.08 -17.09
CA GLU A 287 -17.99 26.06 -18.21
C GLU A 287 -16.57 25.67 -17.76
N ARG A 288 -16.10 26.18 -16.61
CA ARG A 288 -14.82 25.76 -16.03
C ARG A 288 -14.84 24.28 -15.64
N CYS A 289 -15.90 23.80 -14.99
CA CYS A 289 -16.06 22.40 -14.64
C CYS A 289 -16.11 21.48 -15.87
N LEU A 290 -16.82 21.88 -16.93
CA LEU A 290 -16.90 21.14 -18.18
C LEU A 290 -15.56 21.12 -18.93
N SER A 291 -14.82 22.24 -18.90
CA SER A 291 -13.47 22.32 -19.48
C SER A 291 -12.42 21.50 -18.71
N GLN A 292 -12.66 21.21 -17.43
CA GLN A 292 -11.78 20.39 -16.58
C GLN A 292 -12.19 18.91 -16.52
N LYS A 293 -13.38 18.53 -17.02
CA LYS A 293 -13.96 17.19 -16.87
C LYS A 293 -14.41 16.55 -18.20
N THR A 294 -13.59 16.61 -19.25
CA THR A 294 -13.65 15.62 -20.34
C THR A 294 -13.00 14.31 -19.89
N ASN A 295 -13.50 13.74 -18.80
CA ASN A 295 -13.25 12.35 -18.41
C ASN A 295 -14.38 11.90 -17.47
N THR A 296 -15.15 10.91 -17.94
CA THR A 296 -15.98 9.98 -17.14
C THR A 296 -17.14 10.57 -16.33
N ILE A 297 -18.33 10.61 -16.96
CA ILE A 297 -19.59 10.32 -16.26
C ILE A 297 -20.21 9.13 -16.97
N THR A 298 -19.92 7.93 -16.49
CA THR A 298 -20.85 6.81 -16.61
C THR A 298 -22.02 7.12 -15.70
N HIS A 299 -23.26 7.07 -16.19
CA HIS A 299 -24.44 7.10 -15.34
C HIS A 299 -24.29 5.99 -14.29
N LEU A 300 -24.05 6.37 -13.03
CA LEU A 300 -23.99 5.46 -11.90
C LEU A 300 -25.42 5.09 -11.50
N ASP A 301 -25.65 3.80 -11.30
CA ASP A 301 -26.91 3.26 -10.80
C ASP A 301 -27.19 3.81 -9.37
N ASP A 302 -28.46 3.93 -8.97
CA ASP A 302 -28.83 4.51 -7.67
C ASP A 302 -28.18 3.77 -6.49
N SER A 303 -27.96 2.46 -6.65
CA SER A 303 -27.22 1.62 -5.69
C SER A 303 -25.74 2.01 -5.53
N GLN A 304 -25.09 2.46 -6.61
CA GLN A 304 -23.69 2.89 -6.58
C GLN A 304 -23.54 4.26 -5.91
N ASN A 305 -24.52 5.15 -6.12
CA ASN A 305 -24.56 6.46 -5.46
C ASN A 305 -24.75 6.29 -3.94
N GLU A 306 -25.62 5.39 -3.49
CA GLU A 306 -25.78 5.09 -2.06
C GLU A 306 -24.49 4.52 -1.45
N GLN A 307 -23.77 3.66 -2.18
CA GLN A 307 -22.48 3.12 -1.75
C GLN A 307 -21.42 4.23 -1.62
N ILE A 308 -21.36 5.16 -2.58
CA ILE A 308 -20.45 6.32 -2.54
C ILE A 308 -20.75 7.19 -1.32
N ASP A 309 -22.01 7.52 -1.09
CA ASP A 309 -22.43 8.32 0.07
C ASP A 309 -22.04 7.65 1.39
N LYS A 310 -22.23 6.33 1.49
CA LYS A 310 -21.82 5.55 2.67
C LYS A 310 -20.31 5.60 2.88
N LEU A 311 -19.52 5.48 1.80
CA LEU A 311 -18.06 5.56 1.86
C LEU A 311 -17.60 6.96 2.29
N GLN A 312 -18.19 8.02 1.76
CA GLN A 312 -17.89 9.40 2.15
C GLN A 312 -18.23 9.66 3.62
N LYS A 313 -19.40 9.22 4.09
CA LYS A 313 -19.80 9.30 5.52
C LYS A 313 -18.84 8.56 6.42
N ASN A 314 -18.42 7.34 6.03
CA ASN A 314 -17.45 6.55 6.79
C ASN A 314 -16.08 7.24 6.86
N LEU A 315 -15.59 7.78 5.75
CA LEU A 315 -14.33 8.55 5.73
C LEU A 315 -14.42 9.74 6.67
N HIS A 316 -15.51 10.50 6.58
CA HIS A 316 -15.73 11.67 7.42
C HIS A 316 -15.79 11.29 8.90
N TYR A 317 -16.48 10.20 9.26
CA TYR A 317 -16.53 9.71 10.63
C TYR A 317 -15.14 9.37 11.19
N ILE A 318 -14.30 8.69 10.40
CA ILE A 318 -12.92 8.37 10.82
C ILE A 318 -12.12 9.66 11.02
N CYS A 319 -12.23 10.62 10.09
CA CYS A 319 -11.54 11.90 10.19
C CYS A 319 -12.02 12.71 11.41
N GLN A 320 -13.33 12.78 11.66
CA GLN A 320 -13.87 13.42 12.87
C GLN A 320 -13.38 12.73 14.14
N SER A 321 -13.30 11.40 14.17
CA SER A 321 -12.73 10.67 15.30
C SER A 321 -11.27 11.05 15.56
N ILE A 322 -10.47 11.21 14.51
CA ILE A 322 -9.09 11.72 14.61
C ILE A 322 -9.08 13.16 15.14
N SER A 323 -9.97 14.04 14.67
CA SER A 323 -10.07 15.43 15.16
C SER A 323 -10.41 15.49 16.63
N ARG A 324 -11.43 14.75 17.09
CA ARG A 324 -11.81 14.69 18.51
C ARG A 324 -10.67 14.19 19.40
N ARG A 325 -9.92 13.19 18.93
CA ARG A 325 -8.74 12.69 19.62
C ARG A 325 -7.61 13.72 19.72
N ARG A 326 -7.48 14.62 18.74
CA ARG A 326 -6.56 15.78 18.83
C ARG A 326 -7.04 16.77 19.90
N GLU A 327 -8.34 17.06 19.93
CA GLU A 327 -8.94 17.98 20.91
C GLU A 327 -8.77 17.48 22.36
N THR A 328 -8.81 16.16 22.58
CA THR A 328 -8.56 15.55 23.90
C THR A 328 -7.10 15.20 24.17
N GLU A 329 -6.16 15.66 23.33
CA GLU A 329 -4.72 15.37 23.36
C GLU A 329 -4.32 13.87 23.29
N ASP A 330 -5.28 12.96 23.11
CA ASP A 330 -5.06 11.53 22.90
C ASP A 330 -4.86 11.21 21.41
N LEU A 331 -3.72 11.64 20.88
CA LEU A 331 -3.31 11.39 19.49
C LEU A 331 -3.09 9.89 19.14
N GLY A 332 -3.43 8.96 20.04
CA GLY A 332 -3.26 7.53 19.85
C GLY A 332 -1.80 7.06 19.83
N TYR A 333 -1.64 5.77 19.54
CA TYR A 333 -0.33 5.12 19.37
C TYR A 333 -0.11 4.74 17.91
N GLY A 334 1.15 4.58 17.49
CA GLY A 334 1.49 4.41 16.07
C GLY A 334 0.82 3.25 15.35
N VAL A 335 0.52 2.16 16.04
CA VAL A 335 -0.25 1.05 15.44
C VAL A 335 -1.69 1.47 15.17
N GLN A 336 -2.35 2.15 16.11
CA GLN A 336 -3.71 2.64 15.92
C GLN A 336 -3.77 3.69 14.80
N ASN A 337 -2.84 4.65 14.81
CA ASN A 337 -2.74 5.67 13.77
C ASN A 337 -2.50 5.05 12.39
N PHE A 338 -1.66 4.03 12.30
CA PHE A 338 -1.47 3.28 11.07
C PHE A 338 -2.75 2.56 10.60
N MET A 339 -3.48 1.91 11.52
CA MET A 339 -4.73 1.22 11.16
C MET A 339 -5.81 2.20 10.70
N ASP A 340 -5.91 3.36 11.32
CA ASP A 340 -6.85 4.42 10.90
C ASP A 340 -6.47 4.95 9.51
N TRP A 341 -5.18 5.14 9.24
CA TRP A 341 -4.70 5.50 7.91
C TRP A 341 -4.99 4.43 6.84
N ILE A 342 -4.80 3.14 7.16
CA ILE A 342 -5.11 2.06 6.21
C ILE A 342 -6.60 2.05 5.85
N LYS A 343 -7.50 2.29 6.81
CA LYS A 343 -8.94 2.41 6.55
C LYS A 343 -9.24 3.61 5.66
N ILE A 344 -8.68 4.78 5.96
CA ILE A 344 -8.81 5.99 5.13
C ILE A 344 -8.38 5.68 3.69
N ARG A 345 -7.21 5.06 3.53
CA ARG A 345 -6.67 4.72 2.21
C ARG A 345 -7.52 3.70 1.46
N GLN A 346 -8.09 2.71 2.14
CA GLN A 346 -9.01 1.74 1.54
C GLN A 346 -10.24 2.46 0.99
N ILE A 347 -10.86 3.33 1.79
CA ILE A 347 -12.04 4.10 1.37
C ILE A 347 -11.69 5.02 0.18
N LEU A 348 -10.57 5.74 0.24
CA LEU A 348 -10.12 6.58 -0.88
C LEU A 348 -9.86 5.75 -2.15
N HIS A 349 -9.31 4.55 -2.03
CA HIS A 349 -9.10 3.66 -3.18
C HIS A 349 -10.43 3.18 -3.77
N GLU A 350 -11.44 2.91 -2.94
CA GLU A 350 -12.78 2.51 -3.38
C GLU A 350 -13.52 3.69 -4.04
N LEU A 351 -13.39 4.90 -3.50
CA LEU A 351 -13.98 6.11 -4.07
C LEU A 351 -13.37 6.50 -5.42
N LYS A 352 -12.15 6.06 -5.74
CA LYS A 352 -11.46 6.38 -7.00
C LYS A 352 -12.22 5.89 -8.25
N VAL A 353 -13.23 5.02 -8.10
CA VAL A 353 -14.13 4.64 -9.19
C VAL A 353 -14.88 5.86 -9.75
N ASP A 354 -15.19 6.85 -8.89
CA ASP A 354 -15.76 8.13 -9.29
C ASP A 354 -14.79 9.26 -8.89
N SER A 355 -14.19 9.89 -9.90
CA SER A 355 -13.24 11.00 -9.71
C SER A 355 -13.84 12.15 -8.90
N ILE A 356 -15.12 12.48 -9.11
CA ILE A 356 -15.80 13.59 -8.43
C ILE A 356 -16.00 13.24 -6.96
N ALA A 357 -16.48 12.03 -6.67
CA ALA A 357 -16.67 11.57 -5.31
C ALA A 357 -15.35 11.47 -4.54
N PHE A 358 -14.29 11.01 -5.21
CA PHE A 358 -12.94 10.93 -4.67
C PHE A 358 -12.37 12.32 -4.32
N ASP A 359 -12.42 13.27 -5.26
CA ASP A 359 -11.91 14.63 -5.05
C ASP A 359 -12.68 15.34 -3.94
N THR A 360 -14.02 15.22 -3.96
CA THR A 360 -14.88 15.78 -2.91
C THR A 360 -14.54 15.23 -1.54
N ALA A 361 -14.33 13.91 -1.45
CA ALA A 361 -13.96 13.25 -0.20
C ALA A 361 -12.58 13.69 0.31
N PHE A 362 -11.61 13.87 -0.58
CA PHE A 362 -10.29 14.37 -0.22
C PHE A 362 -10.35 15.84 0.22
N ILE A 363 -10.96 16.72 -0.57
CA ILE A 363 -11.11 18.15 -0.29
C ILE A 363 -11.89 18.36 1.01
N THR A 364 -12.93 17.57 1.30
CA THR A 364 -13.69 17.72 2.56
C THR A 364 -12.85 17.39 3.79
N ASN A 365 -11.88 16.47 3.68
CA ASN A 365 -11.15 15.96 4.83
C ASN A 365 -9.66 16.38 4.89
N HIS A 366 -9.14 17.07 3.87
CA HIS A 366 -7.70 17.38 3.75
C HIS A 366 -7.15 18.16 4.95
N ASN A 367 -7.90 19.13 5.49
CA ASN A 367 -7.50 19.91 6.65
C ASN A 367 -7.30 19.04 7.90
N ILE A 368 -8.18 18.07 8.12
CA ILE A 368 -8.06 17.14 9.25
C ILE A 368 -6.83 16.26 9.07
N ILE A 369 -6.64 15.72 7.86
CA ILE A 369 -5.49 14.88 7.53
C ILE A 369 -4.18 15.67 7.68
N TRP A 370 -4.15 16.92 7.24
CA TRP A 370 -3.00 17.81 7.37
C TRP A 370 -2.63 18.06 8.82
N ASN A 371 -3.59 18.50 9.62
CA ASN A 371 -3.35 18.77 11.03
C ASN A 371 -2.90 17.51 11.78
N TRP A 372 -3.48 16.36 11.44
CA TRP A 372 -3.05 15.08 11.98
C TRP A 372 -1.61 14.73 11.57
N VAL A 373 -1.24 14.94 10.30
CA VAL A 373 0.14 14.77 9.83
C VAL A 373 1.12 15.67 10.58
N ALA A 374 0.75 16.94 10.81
CA ALA A 374 1.56 17.88 11.58
C ALA A 374 1.77 17.42 13.02
N ASP A 375 0.73 16.93 13.70
CA ASP A 375 0.83 16.42 15.08
C ASP A 375 1.64 15.11 15.15
N LEU A 376 1.44 14.20 14.19
CA LEU A 376 2.25 13.00 14.08
C LEU A 376 3.72 13.32 13.84
N TRP A 377 4.01 14.37 13.06
CA TRP A 377 5.36 14.83 12.76
C TRP A 377 6.00 15.50 13.98
N ASN A 378 5.36 16.54 14.52
CA ASN A 378 5.95 17.42 15.54
C ASN A 378 5.86 16.82 16.95
N ILE A 379 4.71 16.27 17.33
CA ILE A 379 4.43 15.83 18.70
C ILE A 379 4.84 14.36 18.88
N LYS A 380 4.25 13.43 18.11
CA LYS A 380 4.52 11.99 18.28
C LYS A 380 5.84 11.53 17.64
N LYS A 381 6.37 12.32 16.70
CA LYS A 381 7.59 12.03 15.92
C LYS A 381 7.49 10.69 15.16
N GLU A 382 6.32 10.38 14.60
CA GLU A 382 6.04 9.18 13.80
C GLU A 382 6.46 9.36 12.33
N ARG A 383 7.75 9.66 12.12
CA ARG A 383 8.32 10.02 10.81
C ARG A 383 8.01 8.98 9.70
N CYS A 384 8.05 7.69 10.01
CA CYS A 384 7.76 6.63 9.02
C CYS A 384 6.28 6.61 8.58
N LEU A 385 5.35 6.87 9.51
CA LEU A 385 3.93 6.92 9.19
C LEU A 385 3.61 8.21 8.42
N VAL A 386 4.16 9.33 8.86
CA VAL A 386 3.99 10.62 8.16
C VAL A 386 4.53 10.57 6.75
N HIS A 387 5.74 10.01 6.54
CA HIS A 387 6.26 9.80 5.18
C HIS A 387 5.30 8.97 4.34
N PHE A 388 4.71 7.92 4.92
CA PHE A 388 3.77 7.07 4.21
C PHE A 388 2.50 7.82 3.82
N ILE A 389 1.89 8.58 4.75
CA ILE A 389 0.73 9.43 4.46
C ILE A 389 1.08 10.46 3.38
N ALA A 390 2.19 11.18 3.55
CA ALA A 390 2.63 12.23 2.63
C ALA A 390 2.91 11.68 1.22
N SER A 391 3.53 10.51 1.10
CA SER A 391 3.82 9.89 -0.21
C SER A 391 2.57 9.54 -1.01
N VAL A 392 1.44 9.31 -0.32
CA VAL A 392 0.16 8.97 -0.94
C VAL A 392 -0.65 10.24 -1.18
N CYS A 393 -0.68 11.17 -0.23
CA CYS A 393 -1.45 12.40 -0.33
C CYS A 393 -0.82 13.44 -1.26
N ALA A 394 0.50 13.47 -1.44
CA ALA A 394 1.15 14.45 -2.33
C ALA A 394 0.60 14.40 -3.77
N PRO A 395 0.63 13.27 -4.49
CA PRO A 395 0.05 13.23 -5.84
C PRO A 395 -1.44 13.60 -5.85
N ILE A 396 -2.21 13.24 -4.82
CA ILE A 396 -3.63 13.59 -4.73
C ILE A 396 -3.80 15.11 -4.54
N ALA A 397 -2.96 15.74 -3.72
CA ALA A 397 -3.03 17.17 -3.44
C ALA A 397 -2.76 18.01 -4.69
N ILE A 398 -1.79 17.61 -5.53
CA ILE A 398 -1.52 18.32 -6.80
C ILE A 398 -2.68 18.13 -7.79
N ASP A 399 -3.24 16.92 -7.87
CA ASP A 399 -4.38 16.63 -8.75
C ASP A 399 -5.64 17.44 -8.34
N CYS A 400 -5.86 17.63 -7.04
CA CYS A 400 -6.96 18.45 -6.52
C CYS A 400 -6.66 19.96 -6.46
N GLY A 401 -5.54 20.44 -7.00
CA GLY A 401 -5.18 21.87 -7.03
C GLY A 401 -4.72 22.48 -5.70
N GLN A 402 -4.37 21.67 -4.70
CA GLN A 402 -3.92 22.11 -3.37
C GLN A 402 -2.39 22.29 -3.32
N LYS A 403 -1.89 23.35 -3.95
CA LYS A 403 -0.45 23.58 -4.16
C LYS A 403 0.36 23.69 -2.86
N ASP A 404 -0.09 24.48 -1.90
CA ASP A 404 0.65 24.69 -0.63
C ASP A 404 0.75 23.39 0.18
N PHE A 405 -0.32 22.61 0.18
CA PHE A 405 -0.36 21.29 0.82
C PHE A 405 0.58 20.32 0.10
N TYR A 406 0.55 20.30 -1.24
CA TYR A 406 1.47 19.50 -2.05
C TYR A 406 2.93 19.81 -1.76
N ASP A 407 3.34 21.08 -1.82
CA ASP A 407 4.73 21.49 -1.63
C ASP A 407 5.26 21.04 -0.26
N THR A 408 4.40 21.09 0.75
CA THR A 408 4.75 20.67 2.10
C THR A 408 4.86 19.15 2.22
N LEU A 409 3.88 18.39 1.71
CA LEU A 409 3.95 16.92 1.69
C LEU A 409 5.14 16.42 0.86
N GLN A 410 5.41 17.06 -0.28
CA GLN A 410 6.53 16.73 -1.13
C GLN A 410 7.85 17.03 -0.43
N GLY A 411 7.94 18.14 0.32
CA GLY A 411 9.11 18.44 1.15
C GLY A 411 9.37 17.38 2.22
N ILE A 412 8.32 16.79 2.82
CA ILE A 412 8.47 15.64 3.75
C ILE A 412 9.02 14.42 3.01
N VAL A 413 8.46 14.08 1.84
CA VAL A 413 8.88 12.91 1.05
C VAL A 413 10.32 13.04 0.54
N GLN A 414 10.72 14.26 0.16
CA GLN A 414 12.08 14.57 -0.29
C GLN A 414 13.08 14.74 0.85
N GLY A 415 12.62 14.73 2.11
CA GLY A 415 13.48 14.93 3.28
C GLY A 415 14.01 16.36 3.44
N LYS A 416 13.30 17.37 2.88
CA LYS A 416 13.62 18.79 3.06
C LYS A 416 13.44 19.24 4.53
N TYR A 417 12.49 18.63 5.23
CA TYR A 417 12.23 18.88 6.65
C TYR A 417 12.90 17.81 7.52
N LYS A 418 13.70 18.24 8.51
CA LYS A 418 14.41 17.34 9.44
C LYS A 418 13.61 17.05 10.70
#